data_AF-A0A969HPJ4-F1
#
_entry.id   AF-A0A969HPJ4-F1
#
_cell.length_a   1.000
_cell.length_b   1.000
_cell.length_c   1.000
_cell.angle_alpha   90.00
_cell.angle_beta   90.00
_cell.angle_gamma   90.00
#
_symmetry.space_group_name_H-M   'P 1'
#
loop_
_entity.id
_entity.type
_entity.pdbx_description
1 polymer ?
#
loop_
_entity_poly.entity_id
_entity_poly.type
_entity_poly.pdbx_seq_one_letter_code
_entity_poly.pdbx_strand_id
1 'polypeptide(L)'
;IYLPNGQESPVPVFLGPNFFGNHSIHPDPGILLSPRWMNANKEFGIVEHRATEASRGVRVSRWPVEKILDRGYGLVTLYYGDLDPDFDDGFKMASTRCFMRKARPNPTPTSGVASRPGPGA
;
A
#
# COMPACT_ATOMS: atom_id res chain seq x y z
N ILE A 1 1.80 -11.06 -10.20
CA ILE A 1 0.47 -11.57 -10.59
C ILE A 1 0.60 -13.07 -10.66
N TYR A 2 -0.31 -13.82 -10.07
CA TYR A 2 -0.41 -15.27 -10.22
C TYR A 2 -1.64 -15.60 -11.06
N LEU A 3 -1.47 -16.43 -12.08
CA LEU A 3 -2.55 -16.98 -12.91
C LEU A 3 -2.42 -18.50 -12.91
N PRO A 4 -3.54 -19.24 -12.92
CA PRO A 4 -3.49 -20.68 -13.12
C PRO A 4 -2.96 -20.99 -14.53
N ASN A 5 -2.16 -22.05 -14.63
CA ASN A 5 -1.59 -22.46 -15.91
C ASN A 5 -2.66 -23.07 -16.84
N GLY A 6 -2.38 -23.09 -18.14
CA GLY A 6 -3.18 -23.81 -19.14
C GLY A 6 -4.56 -23.21 -19.42
N GLN A 7 -4.79 -21.94 -19.10
CA GLN A 7 -6.06 -21.27 -19.40
C GLN A 7 -6.04 -20.70 -20.82
N GLU A 8 -7.03 -21.09 -21.63
CA GLU A 8 -7.21 -20.59 -23.00
C GLU A 8 -8.11 -19.34 -23.07
N SER A 9 -8.82 -19.05 -21.97
CA SER A 9 -9.74 -17.93 -21.84
C SER A 9 -9.29 -16.96 -20.74
N PRO A 10 -9.76 -15.69 -20.76
CA PRO A 10 -9.46 -14.73 -19.70
C PRO A 10 -9.82 -15.26 -18.31
N VAL A 11 -8.91 -15.07 -17.35
CA VAL A 11 -9.04 -15.58 -15.98
C VAL A 11 -9.65 -14.51 -15.08
N PRO A 12 -10.72 -14.80 -14.32
CA PRO A 12 -11.22 -13.88 -13.29
C PRO A 12 -10.20 -13.74 -12.15
N VAL A 13 -9.97 -12.51 -11.68
CA VAL A 13 -8.92 -12.21 -10.70
C VAL A 13 -9.46 -11.63 -9.40
N PHE A 14 -8.90 -12.06 -8.28
CA PHE A 14 -8.96 -11.32 -7.03
C PHE A 14 -7.85 -10.27 -7.02
N LEU A 15 -8.19 -9.04 -6.61
CA LEU A 15 -7.24 -7.95 -6.44
C LEU A 15 -7.29 -7.47 -4.98
N GLY A 16 -6.14 -7.39 -4.32
CA GLY A 16 -6.06 -6.81 -2.98
C GLY A 16 -4.68 -6.23 -2.66
N PRO A 17 -4.61 -5.06 -2.00
CA PRO A 17 -3.34 -4.55 -1.49
C PRO A 17 -2.83 -5.39 -0.31
N ASN A 18 -1.51 -5.44 -0.13
CA ASN A 18 -0.87 -6.13 1.00
C ASN A 18 -0.09 -5.17 1.90
N PHE A 19 0.18 -5.60 3.14
CA PHE A 19 0.72 -4.76 4.22
C PHE A 19 2.24 -4.74 4.34
N PHE A 20 2.95 -5.76 3.83
CA PHE A 20 4.38 -5.96 4.11
C PHE A 20 5.18 -6.29 2.85
N GLY A 21 4.75 -5.78 1.70
CA GLY A 21 5.38 -6.04 0.42
C GLY A 21 4.93 -7.36 -0.23
N ASN A 22 5.04 -7.43 -1.56
CA ASN A 22 4.57 -8.59 -2.33
C ASN A 22 5.28 -9.89 -1.92
N HIS A 23 6.57 -9.85 -1.58
CA HIS A 23 7.32 -11.02 -1.09
C HIS A 23 6.74 -11.66 0.18
N SER A 24 5.96 -10.92 0.97
CA SER A 24 5.37 -11.43 2.22
C SER A 24 4.20 -12.38 1.99
N ILE A 25 3.56 -12.36 0.80
CA ILE A 25 2.34 -13.13 0.56
C ILE A 25 2.60 -14.59 0.21
N HIS A 26 3.82 -14.93 -0.22
CA HIS A 26 4.18 -16.28 -0.68
C HIS A 26 5.71 -16.51 -0.61
N PRO A 27 6.21 -17.72 -0.27
CA PRO A 27 7.65 -17.99 -0.11
C PRO A 27 8.46 -18.07 -1.42
N ASP A 28 7.83 -17.94 -2.59
CA ASP A 28 8.45 -18.09 -3.93
C ASP A 28 9.62 -17.13 -4.18
N PRO A 29 10.90 -17.59 -4.21
CA PRO A 29 12.10 -16.75 -4.32
C PRO A 29 12.13 -15.81 -5.54
N GLY A 30 11.30 -16.03 -6.55
CA GLY A 30 11.16 -15.15 -7.71
C GLY A 30 10.47 -13.80 -7.43
N ILE A 31 9.76 -13.65 -6.30
CA ILE A 31 9.14 -12.35 -5.95
C ILE A 31 10.20 -11.37 -5.44
N LEU A 32 10.37 -10.22 -6.10
CA LEU A 32 11.35 -9.23 -5.65
C LEU A 32 11.03 -8.70 -4.22
N LEU A 33 12.08 -8.53 -3.41
CA LEU A 33 11.98 -7.77 -2.16
C LEU A 33 11.75 -6.30 -2.48
N SER A 34 10.79 -5.67 -1.79
CA SER A 34 10.50 -4.25 -2.03
C SER A 34 11.60 -3.37 -1.40
N PRO A 35 12.12 -2.36 -2.13
CA PRO A 35 13.05 -1.38 -1.57
C PRO A 35 12.33 -0.28 -0.78
N ARG A 36 10.99 -0.25 -0.75
CA ARG A 36 10.22 0.79 -0.08
C ARG A 36 10.25 0.64 1.44
N TRP A 37 9.88 1.73 2.10
CA TRP A 37 9.65 1.73 3.54
C TRP A 37 8.51 0.78 3.89
N MET A 38 8.65 0.09 5.02
CA MET A 38 7.60 -0.74 5.60
C MET A 38 7.62 -0.69 7.12
N ASN A 39 6.49 -1.00 7.74
CA ASN A 39 6.36 -1.07 9.19
C ASN A 39 7.34 -2.11 9.76
N ALA A 40 8.23 -1.68 10.65
CA ALA A 40 9.19 -2.56 11.28
C ALA A 40 8.45 -3.61 12.13
N ASN A 41 8.83 -4.87 11.96
CA ASN A 41 8.25 -5.98 12.69
C ASN A 41 9.30 -7.09 12.81
N LYS A 42 9.79 -7.29 14.03
CA LYS A 42 10.87 -8.24 14.33
C LYS A 42 10.43 -9.68 14.07
N GLU A 43 9.17 -10.03 14.34
CA GLU A 43 8.62 -11.37 14.11
C GLU A 43 8.54 -11.68 12.61
N PHE A 44 8.32 -10.65 11.79
CA PHE A 44 8.29 -10.79 10.33
C PHE A 44 9.64 -10.56 9.68
N GLY A 45 10.75 -10.47 10.43
CA GLY A 45 12.07 -10.26 9.85
C GLY A 45 12.23 -8.93 9.11
N ILE A 46 11.40 -7.94 9.41
CA ILE A 46 11.50 -6.59 8.83
C ILE A 46 12.44 -5.77 9.71
N VAL A 47 13.59 -5.39 9.16
CA VAL A 47 14.68 -4.72 9.87
C VAL A 47 14.89 -3.35 9.24
N GLU A 48 15.05 -2.31 10.07
CA GLU A 48 15.27 -0.92 9.62
C GLU A 48 14.26 -0.45 8.55
N HIS A 49 13.00 -0.86 8.68
CA HIS A 49 11.92 -0.55 7.74
C HIS A 49 12.17 -1.05 6.30
N ARG A 50 12.89 -2.16 6.18
CA ARG A 50 13.23 -2.82 4.90
C ARG A 50 12.86 -4.30 4.94
N ALA A 51 12.48 -4.80 3.77
CA ALA A 51 12.30 -6.22 3.54
C ALA A 51 13.64 -6.94 3.69
N THR A 52 13.57 -8.18 4.15
CA THR A 52 14.71 -9.10 4.15
C THR A 52 14.26 -10.44 3.57
N GLU A 53 15.19 -11.35 3.30
CA GLU A 53 14.82 -12.71 2.93
C GLU A 53 14.01 -13.42 4.03
N ALA A 54 14.19 -13.04 5.30
CA ALA A 54 13.41 -13.59 6.41
C ALA A 54 11.95 -13.11 6.43
N SER A 55 11.62 -12.01 5.74
CA SER A 55 10.24 -11.49 5.66
C SER A 55 9.39 -12.13 4.57
N ARG A 56 9.93 -13.13 3.90
CA ARG A 56 9.28 -13.85 2.81
C ARG A 56 8.18 -14.79 3.32
N GLY A 57 7.01 -14.75 2.67
CA GLY A 57 5.89 -15.64 3.02
C GLY A 57 5.32 -15.47 4.43
N VAL A 58 5.76 -14.49 5.23
CA VAL A 58 5.31 -14.26 6.61
C VAL A 58 3.81 -13.94 6.72
N ARG A 59 3.14 -13.65 5.60
CA ARG A 59 1.69 -13.40 5.50
C ARG A 59 0.94 -14.46 4.70
N VAL A 60 1.54 -15.61 4.40
CA VAL A 60 0.91 -16.71 3.64
C VAL A 60 -0.45 -17.13 4.21
N SER A 61 -0.62 -17.08 5.54
CA SER A 61 -1.89 -17.41 6.21
C SER A 61 -3.07 -16.51 5.80
N ARG A 62 -2.81 -15.31 5.26
CA ARG A 62 -3.83 -14.38 4.76
C ARG A 62 -4.02 -14.42 3.25
N TRP A 63 -3.13 -15.09 2.54
CA TRP A 63 -3.09 -15.14 1.08
C TRP A 63 -3.04 -16.60 0.63
N PRO A 64 -4.18 -17.28 0.53
CA PRO A 64 -4.22 -18.69 0.14
C PRO A 64 -4.03 -18.82 -1.39
N VAL A 65 -2.83 -18.48 -1.88
CA VAL A 65 -2.49 -18.36 -3.31
C VAL A 65 -2.83 -19.65 -4.05
N GLU A 66 -2.38 -20.80 -3.55
CA GLU A 66 -2.59 -22.11 -4.15
C GLU A 66 -4.08 -22.43 -4.26
N LYS A 67 -4.84 -22.21 -3.17
CA LYS A 67 -6.29 -22.44 -3.17
C LYS A 67 -7.03 -21.56 -4.19
N ILE A 68 -6.58 -20.32 -4.40
CA ILE A 68 -7.17 -19.40 -5.39
C ILE A 68 -6.91 -19.95 -6.80
N LEU A 69 -5.66 -20.35 -7.07
CA LEU A 69 -5.25 -20.90 -8.37
C LEU A 69 -5.92 -22.25 -8.68
N ASP A 70 -5.97 -23.16 -7.70
CA ASP A 70 -6.61 -24.49 -7.81
C ASP A 70 -8.12 -24.38 -8.12
N ARG A 71 -8.74 -23.26 -7.77
CA ARG A 71 -10.15 -22.97 -8.07
C ARG A 71 -10.36 -22.26 -9.42
N GLY A 72 -9.30 -22.03 -10.19
CA GLY A 72 -9.35 -21.41 -11.51
C GLY A 72 -9.37 -19.88 -11.50
N TYR A 73 -9.04 -19.25 -10.36
CA TYR A 73 -8.97 -17.79 -10.23
C TYR A 73 -7.52 -17.31 -10.23
N GLY A 74 -7.29 -16.10 -10.72
CA GLY A 74 -6.01 -15.41 -10.57
C GLY A 74 -5.95 -14.56 -9.31
N LEU A 75 -4.73 -14.19 -8.91
CA LEU A 75 -4.47 -13.27 -7.82
C LEU A 75 -3.54 -12.14 -8.28
N VAL A 76 -3.99 -10.91 -8.05
CA VAL A 76 -3.21 -9.69 -8.18
C VAL A 76 -3.07 -9.05 -6.80
N THR A 77 -1.85 -8.65 -6.46
CA THR A 77 -1.60 -7.86 -5.26
C THR A 77 -0.62 -6.74 -5.57
N LEU A 78 -0.70 -5.67 -4.79
CA LEU A 78 0.26 -4.58 -4.78
C LEU A 78 0.57 -4.19 -3.34
N TYR A 79 1.76 -3.67 -3.10
CA TYR A 79 2.11 -3.16 -1.78
C TYR A 79 1.56 -1.74 -1.59
N TYR A 80 0.82 -1.48 -0.51
CA TYR A 80 0.25 -0.14 -0.30
C TYR A 80 1.34 0.93 -0.14
N GLY A 81 2.50 0.58 0.45
CA GLY A 81 3.62 1.51 0.63
C GLY A 81 4.34 1.90 -0.68
N ASP A 82 4.00 1.26 -1.80
CA ASP A 82 4.40 1.75 -3.12
C ASP A 82 3.61 3.01 -3.53
N LEU A 83 2.38 3.15 -3.02
CA LEU A 83 1.49 4.30 -3.23
C LEU A 83 1.71 5.39 -2.19
N ASP A 84 1.61 5.02 -0.90
CA ASP A 84 1.80 5.93 0.23
C ASP A 84 2.17 5.13 1.48
N PRO A 85 3.38 5.31 2.04
CA PRO A 85 3.76 4.71 3.30
C PRO A 85 2.83 5.13 4.44
N ASP A 86 2.45 4.18 5.30
CA ASP A 86 1.53 4.42 6.42
C ASP A 86 2.31 4.90 7.65
N PHE A 87 2.88 6.10 7.52
CA PHE A 87 3.43 6.87 8.62
C PHE A 87 3.12 8.35 8.39
N ASP A 88 2.92 9.10 9.48
CA ASP A 88 2.58 10.51 9.36
C ASP A 88 3.80 11.33 8.93
N ASP A 89 3.86 11.64 7.64
CA ASP A 89 4.82 12.57 7.05
C ASP A 89 4.15 13.82 6.48
N GLY A 90 2.82 13.96 6.64
CA GLY A 90 2.01 14.97 5.98
C GLY A 90 1.80 14.72 4.47
N PHE A 91 1.64 13.46 4.04
CA PHE A 91 1.46 13.03 2.65
C PHE A 91 2.61 13.44 1.71
N LYS A 92 3.83 13.57 2.24
CA LYS A 92 4.98 14.02 1.44
C LYS A 92 5.43 12.95 0.46
N MET A 93 5.36 11.68 0.86
CA MET A 93 5.70 10.52 0.03
C MET A 93 4.52 9.96 -0.77
N ALA A 94 3.30 10.46 -0.54
CA ALA A 94 2.10 10.03 -1.23
C ALA A 94 2.17 10.26 -2.74
N SER A 95 1.82 9.26 -3.55
CA SER A 95 1.69 9.42 -5.00
C SER A 95 0.67 10.51 -5.39
N THR A 96 -0.35 10.72 -4.56
CA THR A 96 -1.36 11.79 -4.73
C THR A 96 -0.72 13.18 -4.75
N ARG A 97 0.45 13.37 -4.13
CA ARG A 97 1.17 14.65 -4.14
C ARG A 97 1.42 15.18 -5.55
N CYS A 98 1.65 14.31 -6.53
CA CYS A 98 1.82 14.71 -7.94
C CYS A 98 0.55 15.30 -8.57
N PHE A 99 -0.63 15.01 -8.00
CA PHE A 99 -1.92 15.50 -8.46
C PHE A 99 -2.47 16.65 -7.60
N MET A 100 -1.88 16.93 -6.44
CA MET A 100 -2.30 18.05 -5.60
C MET A 100 -1.94 19.37 -6.27
N ARG A 101 -2.96 20.17 -6.57
CA ARG A 101 -2.77 21.57 -6.99
C ARG A 101 -2.08 22.31 -5.85
N LYS A 102 -0.99 23.02 -6.13
CA LYS A 102 -0.36 23.92 -5.15
C LYS A 102 -1.45 24.75 -4.47
N ALA A 103 -1.46 24.76 -3.14
CA ALA A 103 -2.34 25.64 -2.38
C ALA A 103 -2.18 27.05 -2.95
N ARG A 104 -3.30 27.70 -3.31
CA ARG A 104 -3.24 29.12 -3.66
C ARG A 104 -2.76 29.85 -2.41
N PRO A 105 -1.89 30.87 -2.53
CA PRO A 105 -1.61 31.74 -1.40
C PRO A 105 -2.95 32.18 -0.80
N ASN A 106 -3.08 32.13 0.52
CA ASN A 106 -4.22 32.77 1.17
C ASN A 106 -4.30 34.20 0.64
N PRO A 107 -5.48 34.67 0.16
CA PRO A 107 -5.61 36.06 -0.19
C PRO A 107 -5.19 36.89 1.02
N THR A 108 -4.34 37.89 0.79
CA THR A 108 -3.94 38.86 1.81
C THR A 108 -5.21 39.28 2.54
N PRO A 109 -5.29 39.18 3.88
CA PRO A 109 -6.48 39.61 4.59
C PRO A 109 -6.69 41.08 4.24
N THR A 110 -7.73 41.37 3.47
CA THR A 110 -8.18 42.74 3.28
C THR A 110 -8.56 43.24 4.65
N SER A 111 -7.88 44.28 5.10
CA SER A 111 -8.22 45.01 6.32
C SER A 111 -9.62 45.63 6.13
N GLY A 112 -10.64 44.83 6.40
CA GLY A 112 -12.04 45.16 6.30
C GLY A 112 -12.76 44.44 7.43
N VAL A 113 -12.89 45.16 8.54
CA VAL A 113 -13.57 44.75 9.77
C VAL A 113 -15.00 44.28 9.46
N ALA A 114 -15.35 43.08 9.92
CA ALA A 114 -16.69 42.77 10.38
C ALA A 114 -16.61 41.62 11.40
N SER A 115 -16.48 42.00 12.67
CA SER A 115 -16.66 41.11 13.82
C SER A 115 -18.05 40.46 13.76
N ARG A 116 -18.10 39.12 13.70
CA ARG A 116 -19.33 38.36 14.04
C ARG A 116 -19.29 38.03 15.54
N PRO A 117 -20.36 38.28 16.30
CA PRO A 117 -20.43 37.84 17.69
C PRO A 117 -20.61 36.33 17.72
N GLY A 118 -19.85 35.64 18.58
CA GLY A 118 -20.00 34.20 18.83
C GLY A 118 -21.29 33.90 19.59
N PRO A 119 -21.88 32.70 19.43
CA PRO A 119 -23.01 32.29 20.24
C PRO A 119 -22.52 31.97 21.66
N GLY A 120 -23.14 32.63 22.64
CA GLY A 120 -22.94 32.35 24.05
C GLY A 120 -23.66 31.06 24.49
N ALA A 121 -23.07 30.46 25.53
CA ALA A 121 -23.57 29.42 26.44
C ALA A 121 -24.22 28.17 25.83
#